data_AF-A0A8S3YEV2-F1
#
_entry.id   AF-A0A8S3YEV2-F1
#
_cell.length_a   1.000
_cell.length_b   1.000
_cell.length_c   1.000
_cell.angle_alpha   90.00
_cell.angle_beta   90.00
_cell.angle_gamma   90.00
#
_symmetry.space_group_name_H-M   'P 1'
#
loop_
_entity.id
_entity.type
_entity.pdbx_description
1 polymer ?
#
loop_
_entity_poly.entity_id
_entity_poly.type
_entity_poly.pdbx_seq_one_letter_code
_entity_poly.pdbx_strand_id
1 'polypeptide(L)'
;INWHTIYWSFEMQFLAALFVLKWEFGKDAIMWTQARLDEFFANSAEGSKLLFGESYRDHYMIFGALPIVFLTNATLTILYYLGAMQFLVKVIGTFLSFVLDTSPIESMSVAAGIFLEGITAILTLRPYLPYVSKSQLFLIITSVFASLGGAYLAILSSLGVSLEYLIPAMLVSAPATFAVCKLMVPETHYKAGHKIMDNLDLAEDEKSKYANVLDAAQTGATSMLSLVGNVATVAFAFFSYIAWINKTLTWFGDRVGIDHFSIELISSYILYPVALMMGIEPDDCRNVAMLLGYRIGVNNIIAFFKLTDLKINKAKYTHYMLVTNGTGPVFNDGDDIVLGLWNDTLKSGFITDRSEAIVTYCLCGFSSFLSVAITIGIMFTLVPNRKAWISKVSVACLIAGNIANCMTGCFASIFY
;
A
#
# COMPACT_ATOMS: atom_id res chain seq x y z
N ILE A 1 -16.92 15.20 14.27
CA ILE A 1 -16.41 13.81 14.33
C ILE A 1 -17.60 12.91 14.66
N ASN A 2 -17.86 11.87 13.86
CA ASN A 2 -18.86 10.86 14.18
C ASN A 2 -18.19 9.73 14.96
N TRP A 3 -18.38 9.69 16.29
CA TRP A 3 -17.73 8.70 17.15
C TRP A 3 -18.21 7.28 16.90
N HIS A 4 -19.40 7.08 16.35
CA HIS A 4 -19.89 5.76 15.94
C HIS A 4 -18.96 5.14 14.89
N THR A 5 -18.66 5.89 13.83
CA THR A 5 -17.73 5.46 12.77
C THR A 5 -16.35 5.13 13.33
N ILE A 6 -15.83 5.96 14.24
CA ILE A 6 -14.50 5.75 14.81
C ILE A 6 -14.48 4.49 15.68
N TYR A 7 -15.43 4.35 16.60
CA TYR A 7 -15.53 3.18 17.47
C TYR A 7 -15.63 1.88 16.66
N TRP A 8 -16.54 1.82 15.69
CA TRP A 8 -16.69 0.64 14.84
C TRP A 8 -15.51 0.39 13.92
N SER A 9 -14.75 1.41 13.54
CA SER A 9 -13.51 1.22 12.81
C SER A 9 -12.48 0.49 13.68
N PHE A 10 -12.26 0.92 14.92
CA PHE A 10 -11.37 0.21 15.85
C PHE A 10 -11.85 -1.21 16.14
N GLU A 11 -13.15 -1.40 16.38
CA GLU A 11 -13.72 -2.71 16.65
C GLU A 11 -13.61 -3.65 15.44
N MET A 12 -13.92 -3.17 14.23
CA MET A 12 -13.76 -3.96 13.00
C MET A 12 -12.31 -4.31 12.72
N GLN A 13 -11.37 -3.43 13.08
CA GLN A 13 -9.95 -3.73 12.95
C GLN A 13 -9.54 -4.92 13.84
N PHE A 14 -10.02 -4.93 15.09
CA PHE A 14 -9.78 -6.03 16.02
C PHE A 14 -10.47 -7.33 15.56
N LEU A 15 -11.73 -7.26 15.14
CA LEU A 15 -12.49 -8.41 14.63
C LEU A 15 -11.87 -8.98 13.35
N ALA A 16 -11.40 -8.13 12.42
CA ALA A 16 -10.70 -8.54 11.22
C ALA A 16 -9.38 -9.24 11.55
N ALA A 17 -8.62 -8.72 12.52
CA ALA A 17 -7.39 -9.35 12.98
C ALA A 17 -7.67 -10.74 13.57
N LEU A 18 -8.70 -10.89 14.42
CA LEU A 18 -9.11 -12.18 14.97
C LEU A 18 -9.57 -13.15 13.87
N PHE A 19 -10.36 -12.68 12.90
CA PHE A 19 -10.84 -13.47 11.79
C PHE A 19 -9.69 -14.07 10.96
N VAL A 20 -8.63 -13.32 10.69
CA VAL A 20 -7.52 -13.82 9.86
C VAL A 20 -6.45 -14.55 10.67
N LEU A 21 -6.15 -14.12 11.90
CA LEU A 21 -5.08 -14.70 12.71
C LEU A 21 -5.51 -15.93 13.52
N LYS A 22 -6.79 -16.02 13.90
CA LYS A 22 -7.29 -17.12 14.75
C LYS A 22 -8.20 -18.11 14.02
N TRP A 23 -8.84 -17.70 12.94
CA TRP A 23 -9.78 -18.57 12.23
C TRP A 23 -9.19 -19.07 10.90
N GLU A 24 -8.81 -20.35 10.88
CA GLU A 24 -8.16 -21.01 9.73
C GLU A 24 -8.99 -20.88 8.44
N PHE A 25 -10.31 -21.10 8.52
CA PHE A 25 -11.19 -20.95 7.35
C PHE A 25 -11.21 -19.51 6.80
N GLY A 26 -11.10 -18.51 7.68
CA GLY A 26 -11.02 -17.10 7.28
C GLY A 26 -9.73 -16.80 6.52
N LYS A 27 -8.59 -17.30 7.02
CA LYS A 27 -7.29 -17.20 6.35
C LYS A 27 -7.31 -17.88 4.99
N ASP A 28 -7.81 -19.11 4.93
CA ASP A 28 -7.88 -19.91 3.70
C ASP A 28 -8.78 -19.26 2.64
N ALA A 29 -9.91 -18.68 3.04
CA ALA A 29 -10.80 -17.98 2.13
C ALA A 29 -10.10 -16.77 1.47
N ILE A 30 -9.36 -15.96 2.24
CA ILE A 30 -8.64 -14.81 1.68
C ILE A 30 -7.49 -15.26 0.78
N MET A 31 -6.72 -16.27 1.20
CA MET A 31 -5.65 -16.85 0.38
C MET A 31 -6.19 -17.41 -0.94
N TRP A 32 -7.35 -18.06 -0.90
CA TRP A 32 -8.01 -18.56 -2.11
C TRP A 32 -8.43 -17.41 -3.04
N THR A 33 -9.05 -16.36 -2.51
CA THR A 33 -9.44 -15.19 -3.32
C THR A 33 -8.23 -14.52 -3.95
N GLN A 34 -7.15 -14.37 -3.18
CA GLN A 34 -5.91 -13.80 -3.69
C GLN A 34 -5.29 -14.67 -4.79
N ALA A 35 -5.22 -15.98 -4.60
CA ALA A 35 -4.68 -16.90 -5.60
C ALA A 35 -5.44 -16.81 -6.94
N ARG A 36 -6.76 -16.59 -6.90
CA ARG A 36 -7.57 -16.36 -8.12
C ARG A 36 -7.24 -15.03 -8.81
N LEU A 37 -6.97 -13.98 -8.04
CA LEU A 37 -6.53 -12.69 -8.60
C LEU A 37 -5.12 -12.79 -9.18
N ASP A 38 -4.21 -13.49 -8.51
CA ASP A 38 -2.84 -13.72 -9.00
C ASP A 38 -2.87 -14.52 -10.30
N GLU A 39 -3.70 -15.56 -10.39
CA GLU A 39 -3.96 -16.31 -11.62
C GLU A 39 -4.49 -15.41 -12.74
N PHE A 40 -5.40 -14.49 -12.43
CA PHE A 40 -5.89 -13.51 -13.40
C PHE A 40 -4.77 -12.60 -13.90
N PHE A 41 -3.96 -12.01 -13.01
CA PHE A 41 -2.87 -11.11 -13.39
C PHE A 41 -1.73 -11.83 -14.13
N ALA A 42 -1.48 -13.09 -13.83
CA ALA A 42 -0.50 -13.92 -14.52
C ALA A 42 -0.78 -14.03 -16.03
N ASN A 43 -2.06 -13.95 -16.45
CA ASN A 43 -2.42 -13.93 -17.86
C ASN A 43 -1.86 -12.70 -18.62
N SER A 44 -1.53 -11.61 -17.91
CA SER A 44 -0.86 -10.46 -18.52
C SER A 44 0.52 -10.80 -19.07
N ALA A 45 1.18 -11.84 -18.55
CA ALA A 45 2.51 -12.26 -18.99
C ALA A 45 2.52 -12.70 -20.46
N GLU A 46 1.46 -13.39 -20.93
CA GLU A 46 1.33 -13.81 -22.32
C GLU A 46 1.19 -12.60 -23.27
N GLY A 47 0.42 -11.59 -22.85
CA GLY A 47 0.31 -10.32 -23.59
C GLY A 47 1.64 -9.58 -23.68
N SER A 48 2.36 -9.47 -22.56
CA SER A 48 3.69 -8.84 -22.51
C SER A 48 4.72 -9.59 -23.35
N LYS A 49 4.74 -10.93 -23.27
CA LYS A 49 5.64 -11.78 -24.06
C LYS A 49 5.39 -11.64 -25.56
N LEU A 50 4.14 -11.54 -25.98
CA LEU A 50 3.79 -11.35 -27.39
C LEU A 50 4.24 -9.98 -27.92
N LEU A 51 4.04 -8.91 -27.15
CA LEU A 51 4.33 -7.53 -27.58
C LEU A 51 5.80 -7.15 -27.45
N PHE A 52 6.49 -7.65 -26.43
CA PHE A 52 7.83 -7.20 -26.05
C PHE A 52 8.88 -8.33 -26.10
N GLY A 53 8.48 -9.56 -26.42
CA GLY A 53 9.35 -10.74 -26.39
C GLY A 53 9.65 -11.22 -24.97
N GLU A 54 10.44 -12.28 -24.81
CA GLU A 54 10.83 -12.84 -23.50
C GLU A 54 11.65 -11.87 -22.64
N SER A 55 12.33 -10.90 -23.27
CA SER A 55 13.12 -9.85 -22.61
C SER A 55 12.28 -8.83 -21.83
N TYR A 56 10.94 -8.92 -21.87
CA TYR A 56 10.08 -8.06 -21.03
C TYR A 56 10.41 -8.20 -19.53
N ARG A 57 10.93 -9.36 -19.11
CA ARG A 57 11.36 -9.62 -17.72
C ARG A 57 12.56 -8.79 -17.31
N ASP A 58 13.43 -8.39 -18.24
CA ASP A 58 14.62 -7.58 -17.94
C ASP A 58 14.23 -6.17 -17.46
N HIS A 59 13.13 -5.64 -18.00
CA HIS A 59 12.56 -4.35 -17.61
C HIS A 59 11.13 -4.53 -17.11
N TYR A 60 10.96 -5.46 -16.16
CA TYR A 60 9.66 -5.89 -15.65
C TYR A 60 8.76 -4.74 -15.20
N MET A 61 9.32 -3.66 -14.63
CA MET A 61 8.51 -2.51 -14.18
C MET A 61 7.71 -1.89 -15.34
N ILE A 62 8.31 -1.72 -16.52
CA ILE A 62 7.68 -1.04 -17.66
C ILE A 62 6.93 -2.03 -18.54
N PHE A 63 7.49 -3.22 -18.78
CA PHE A 63 6.92 -4.19 -19.74
C PHE A 63 6.20 -5.37 -19.07
N GLY A 64 6.21 -5.48 -17.75
CA GLY A 64 5.46 -6.48 -16.99
C GLY A 64 4.38 -5.84 -16.12
N ALA A 65 4.77 -4.97 -15.18
CA ALA A 65 3.87 -4.39 -14.19
C ALA A 65 2.91 -3.35 -14.77
N LEU A 66 3.39 -2.35 -15.54
CA LEU A 66 2.49 -1.33 -16.12
C LEU A 66 1.42 -1.91 -17.07
N PRO A 67 1.71 -2.92 -17.92
CA PRO A 67 0.70 -3.64 -18.72
C PRO A 67 -0.50 -4.16 -17.93
N ILE A 68 -0.30 -4.59 -16.69
CA ILE A 68 -1.37 -5.10 -15.81
C ILE A 68 -2.46 -4.04 -15.59
N VAL A 69 -2.09 -2.75 -15.56
CA VAL A 69 -3.05 -1.64 -15.41
C VAL A 69 -4.03 -1.58 -16.58
N PHE A 70 -3.56 -1.82 -17.81
CA PHE A 70 -4.42 -1.84 -18.99
C PHE A 70 -5.39 -3.02 -18.95
N LEU A 71 -4.89 -4.22 -18.64
CA LEU A 71 -5.70 -5.43 -18.50
C LEU A 71 -6.78 -5.24 -17.42
N THR A 72 -6.38 -4.76 -16.25
CA THR A 72 -7.28 -4.56 -15.12
C THR A 72 -8.37 -3.56 -15.45
N ASN A 73 -8.03 -2.42 -16.05
CA ASN A 73 -9.06 -1.43 -16.38
C ASN A 73 -9.99 -1.89 -17.49
N ALA A 74 -9.49 -2.62 -18.49
CA ALA A 74 -10.35 -3.25 -19.51
C ALA A 74 -11.36 -4.22 -18.88
N THR A 75 -10.91 -5.07 -17.97
CA THR A 75 -11.77 -6.00 -17.25
C THR A 75 -12.78 -5.26 -16.36
N LEU A 76 -12.36 -4.22 -15.64
CA LEU A 76 -13.28 -3.41 -14.83
C LEU A 76 -14.36 -2.76 -15.70
N THR A 77 -14.01 -2.19 -16.86
CA THR A 77 -14.98 -1.61 -17.79
C THR A 77 -15.95 -2.65 -18.34
N ILE A 78 -15.48 -3.87 -18.63
CA ILE A 78 -16.37 -5.00 -18.97
C ILE A 78 -17.33 -5.31 -17.81
N LEU A 79 -16.84 -5.37 -16.58
CA LEU A 79 -17.68 -5.68 -15.42
C LEU A 79 -18.71 -4.57 -15.15
N TYR A 80 -18.38 -3.31 -15.42
CA TYR A 80 -19.34 -2.19 -15.42
C TYR A 80 -20.41 -2.36 -16.50
N TYR A 81 -20.01 -2.68 -17.73
CA TYR A 81 -20.93 -2.92 -18.83
C TYR A 81 -21.89 -4.10 -18.54
N LEU A 82 -21.39 -5.16 -17.91
CA LEU A 82 -22.18 -6.35 -17.56
C LEU A 82 -23.10 -6.15 -16.35
N GLY A 83 -22.89 -5.12 -15.52
CA GLY A 83 -23.66 -4.90 -14.29
C GLY A 83 -23.07 -5.56 -13.03
N ALA A 84 -21.93 -6.24 -13.15
CA ALA A 84 -21.31 -6.99 -12.05
C ALA A 84 -20.68 -6.08 -10.99
N MET A 85 -20.06 -4.96 -11.40
CA MET A 85 -19.47 -4.00 -10.47
C MET A 85 -20.52 -3.33 -9.58
N GLN A 86 -21.69 -3.05 -10.15
CA GLN A 86 -22.83 -2.45 -9.49
C GLN A 86 -23.35 -3.34 -8.37
N PHE A 87 -23.46 -4.64 -8.66
CA PHE A 87 -23.80 -5.64 -7.66
C PHE A 87 -22.76 -5.65 -6.52
N LEU A 88 -21.48 -5.65 -6.86
CA LEU A 88 -20.40 -5.69 -5.89
C LEU A 88 -20.38 -4.44 -4.99
N VAL A 89 -20.54 -3.25 -5.57
CA VAL A 89 -20.70 -1.97 -4.83
C VAL A 89 -21.91 -2.02 -3.90
N LYS A 90 -23.05 -2.56 -4.37
CA LYS A 90 -24.27 -2.68 -3.57
C LYS A 90 -24.09 -3.65 -2.41
N VAL A 91 -23.45 -4.80 -2.60
CA VAL A 91 -23.29 -5.78 -1.52
C VAL A 91 -22.26 -5.31 -0.50
N ILE A 92 -21.02 -5.04 -0.95
CA ILE A 92 -19.91 -4.73 -0.05
C ILE A 92 -20.05 -3.32 0.52
N GLY A 93 -20.40 -2.36 -0.33
CA GLY A 93 -20.59 -0.97 0.08
C GLY A 93 -21.73 -0.81 1.07
N THR A 94 -22.87 -1.50 0.90
CA THR A 94 -23.98 -1.44 1.87
C THR A 94 -23.63 -2.12 3.18
N PHE A 95 -22.92 -3.26 3.16
CA PHE A 95 -22.47 -3.92 4.39
C PHE A 95 -21.57 -3.01 5.23
N LEU A 96 -20.52 -2.46 4.63
CA LEU A 96 -19.58 -1.58 5.35
C LEU A 96 -20.24 -0.24 5.74
N SER A 97 -21.09 0.31 4.88
CA SER A 97 -21.88 1.51 5.17
C SER A 97 -22.80 1.32 6.38
N PHE A 98 -23.43 0.14 6.50
CA PHE A 98 -24.26 -0.22 7.64
C PHE A 98 -23.46 -0.28 8.95
N VAL A 99 -22.26 -0.85 8.93
CA VAL A 99 -21.43 -0.97 10.14
C VAL A 99 -20.80 0.36 10.55
N LEU A 100 -20.27 1.12 9.58
CA LEU A 100 -19.47 2.32 9.85
C LEU A 100 -20.26 3.63 9.81
N ASP A 101 -21.54 3.60 9.40
CA ASP A 101 -22.37 4.79 9.14
C ASP A 101 -21.68 5.76 8.15
N THR A 102 -21.09 5.17 7.10
CA THR A 102 -20.36 5.84 6.02
C THR A 102 -21.10 5.74 4.69
N SER A 103 -20.69 6.50 3.67
CA SER A 103 -21.31 6.38 2.34
C SER A 103 -20.96 5.03 1.68
N PRO A 104 -21.89 4.38 0.94
CA PRO A 104 -21.59 3.15 0.20
C PRO A 104 -20.43 3.30 -0.80
N ILE A 105 -20.29 4.48 -1.41
CA ILE A 105 -19.24 4.76 -2.42
C ILE A 105 -17.86 4.75 -1.77
N GLU A 106 -17.70 5.48 -0.66
CA GLU A 106 -16.42 5.55 0.04
C GLU A 106 -16.08 4.21 0.73
N SER A 107 -17.11 3.50 1.20
CA SER A 107 -17.00 2.16 1.79
C SER A 107 -16.49 1.13 0.77
N MET A 108 -17.09 1.16 -0.42
CA MET A 108 -16.66 0.35 -1.55
C MET A 108 -15.23 0.69 -2.00
N SER A 109 -14.83 1.97 -1.99
CA SER A 109 -13.45 2.38 -2.33
C SER A 109 -12.42 1.65 -1.50
N VAL A 110 -12.63 1.66 -0.18
CA VAL A 110 -11.68 1.08 0.77
C VAL A 110 -11.68 -0.44 0.65
N ALA A 111 -12.86 -1.05 0.48
CA ALA A 111 -12.97 -2.49 0.28
C ALA A 111 -12.30 -2.96 -1.02
N ALA A 112 -12.49 -2.22 -2.12
CA ALA A 112 -11.84 -2.50 -3.39
C ALA A 112 -10.32 -2.44 -3.26
N GLY A 113 -9.79 -1.47 -2.50
CA GLY A 113 -8.36 -1.31 -2.24
C GLY A 113 -7.71 -2.45 -1.45
N ILE A 114 -8.47 -3.35 -0.81
CA ILE A 114 -7.94 -4.55 -0.15
C ILE A 114 -7.46 -5.57 -1.19
N PHE A 115 -8.15 -5.66 -2.32
CA PHE A 115 -7.87 -6.69 -3.34
C PHE A 115 -7.20 -6.10 -4.58
N LEU A 116 -7.63 -4.90 -4.96
CA LEU A 116 -7.14 -4.17 -6.11
C LEU A 116 -6.05 -3.18 -5.69
N GLU A 117 -5.12 -2.91 -6.60
CA GLU A 117 -4.16 -1.82 -6.42
C GLU A 117 -4.89 -0.48 -6.24
N GLY A 118 -4.36 0.43 -5.43
CA GLY A 118 -5.11 1.64 -5.07
C GLY A 118 -5.50 2.50 -6.29
N ILE A 119 -4.67 2.55 -7.33
CA ILE A 119 -5.02 3.25 -8.58
C ILE A 119 -6.25 2.62 -9.25
N THR A 120 -6.29 1.29 -9.35
CA THR A 120 -7.40 0.57 -9.96
C THR A 120 -8.66 0.64 -9.09
N ALA A 121 -8.51 0.70 -7.77
CA ALA A 121 -9.61 0.99 -6.84
C ALA A 121 -10.24 2.37 -7.10
N ILE A 122 -9.44 3.45 -7.30
CA ILE A 122 -9.97 4.77 -7.66
C ILE A 122 -10.73 4.72 -8.99
N LEU A 123 -10.21 3.99 -9.97
CA LEU A 123 -10.84 3.87 -11.29
C LEU A 123 -12.23 3.23 -11.22
N THR A 124 -12.43 2.28 -10.30
CA THR A 124 -13.77 1.73 -10.06
C THR A 124 -14.77 2.83 -9.69
N LEU A 125 -14.34 3.90 -9.04
CA LEU A 125 -15.24 4.96 -8.58
C LEU A 125 -15.32 6.16 -9.52
N ARG A 126 -14.64 6.12 -10.68
CA ARG A 126 -14.56 7.23 -11.63
C ARG A 126 -15.88 7.99 -11.85
N PRO A 127 -17.04 7.37 -12.11
CA PRO A 127 -18.29 8.11 -12.33
C PRO A 127 -18.78 8.86 -11.09
N TYR A 128 -18.42 8.41 -9.89
CA TYR A 128 -18.86 8.99 -8.62
C TYR A 128 -17.95 10.10 -8.10
N LEU A 129 -16.65 10.10 -8.47
CA LEU A 129 -15.64 11.03 -7.95
C LEU A 129 -15.98 12.54 -8.07
N PRO A 130 -16.68 13.03 -9.12
CA PRO A 130 -17.05 14.44 -9.20
C PRO A 130 -18.04 14.88 -8.10
N TYR A 131 -18.86 13.94 -7.62
CA TYR A 131 -20.02 14.19 -6.75
C TYR A 131 -19.74 13.95 -5.26
N VAL A 132 -18.65 13.27 -4.92
CA VAL A 132 -18.32 12.96 -3.51
C VAL A 132 -17.98 14.21 -2.70
N SER A 133 -18.20 14.14 -1.38
CA SER A 133 -17.82 15.19 -0.43
C SER A 133 -16.29 15.35 -0.34
N LYS A 134 -15.82 16.39 0.35
CA LYS A 134 -14.39 16.56 0.63
C LYS A 134 -13.85 15.48 1.58
N SER A 135 -14.64 15.06 2.58
CA SER A 135 -14.24 13.98 3.51
C SER A 135 -14.16 12.63 2.79
N GLN A 136 -15.15 12.32 1.93
CA GLN A 136 -15.14 11.12 1.10
C GLN A 136 -13.96 11.11 0.13
N LEU A 137 -13.69 12.24 -0.55
CA LEU A 137 -12.57 12.33 -1.48
C LEU A 137 -11.22 12.19 -0.75
N PHE A 138 -11.10 12.74 0.46
CA PHE A 138 -9.92 12.58 1.30
C PHE A 138 -9.69 11.10 1.65
N LEU A 139 -10.76 10.39 2.02
CA LEU A 139 -10.72 8.97 2.36
C LEU A 139 -10.37 8.10 1.14
N ILE A 140 -10.97 8.35 -0.02
CA ILE A 140 -10.68 7.63 -1.28
C ILE A 140 -9.21 7.79 -1.69
N ILE A 141 -8.66 9.01 -1.59
CA ILE A 141 -7.24 9.24 -1.90
C ILE A 141 -6.34 8.57 -0.87
N THR A 142 -6.68 8.68 0.41
CA THR A 142 -5.89 8.09 1.50
C THR A 142 -5.91 6.57 1.46
N SER A 143 -7.02 5.93 1.08
CA SER A 143 -7.11 4.47 1.00
C SER A 143 -6.12 3.89 0.01
N VAL A 144 -5.81 4.61 -1.07
CA VAL A 144 -4.75 4.21 -2.02
C VAL A 144 -3.37 4.15 -1.38
N PHE A 145 -3.12 5.02 -0.40
CA PHE A 145 -1.85 5.06 0.32
C PHE A 145 -1.81 4.05 1.46
N ALA A 146 -2.94 3.80 2.12
CA ALA A 146 -3.02 2.90 3.25
C ALA A 146 -3.09 1.42 2.86
N SER A 147 -3.54 1.09 1.63
CA SER A 147 -3.64 -0.30 1.19
C SER A 147 -2.48 -0.75 0.31
N LEU A 148 -2.29 -2.06 0.25
CA LEU A 148 -1.44 -2.76 -0.71
C LEU A 148 -2.35 -3.54 -1.65
N GLY A 149 -2.04 -3.59 -2.95
CA GLY A 149 -2.84 -4.37 -3.92
C GLY A 149 -2.42 -5.84 -3.95
N GLY A 150 -3.34 -6.73 -4.34
CA GLY A 150 -3.11 -8.17 -4.38
C GLY A 150 -1.93 -8.59 -5.27
N ALA A 151 -1.77 -7.98 -6.45
CA ALA A 151 -0.69 -8.28 -7.40
C ALA A 151 0.72 -8.08 -6.82
N TYR A 152 0.86 -7.21 -5.79
CA TYR A 152 2.14 -6.98 -5.13
C TYR A 152 2.52 -8.09 -4.16
N LEU A 153 1.56 -8.89 -3.68
CA LEU A 153 1.82 -9.96 -2.73
C LEU A 153 2.71 -11.05 -3.34
N ALA A 154 2.51 -11.39 -4.62
CA ALA A 154 3.37 -12.33 -5.33
C ALA A 154 4.82 -11.83 -5.40
N ILE A 155 5.02 -10.54 -5.69
CA ILE A 155 6.35 -9.91 -5.70
C ILE A 155 6.96 -9.98 -4.30
N LEU A 156 6.26 -9.51 -3.26
CA LEU A 156 6.78 -9.51 -1.90
C LEU A 156 7.04 -10.92 -1.35
N SER A 157 6.21 -11.90 -1.72
CA SER A 157 6.45 -13.32 -1.39
C SER A 157 7.72 -13.83 -2.05
N SER A 158 8.01 -13.44 -3.31
CA SER A 158 9.26 -13.80 -3.98
C SER A 158 10.49 -13.17 -3.32
N LEU A 159 10.30 -12.05 -2.61
CA LEU A 159 11.33 -11.40 -1.79
C LEU A 159 11.49 -12.02 -0.40
N GLY A 160 10.77 -13.10 -0.08
CA GLY A 160 10.85 -13.76 1.24
C GLY A 160 10.08 -13.05 2.36
N VAL A 161 9.17 -12.13 2.01
CA VAL A 161 8.24 -11.52 2.98
C VAL A 161 7.11 -12.52 3.26
N SER A 162 6.79 -12.71 4.54
CA SER A 162 5.77 -13.69 4.93
C SER A 162 4.37 -13.22 4.54
N LEU A 163 3.71 -13.97 3.65
CA LEU A 163 2.31 -13.75 3.28
C LEU A 163 1.37 -13.86 4.49
N GLU A 164 1.77 -14.63 5.51
CA GLU A 164 1.04 -14.76 6.77
C GLU A 164 0.89 -13.41 7.50
N TYR A 165 1.83 -12.49 7.32
CA TYR A 165 1.73 -11.15 7.90
C TYR A 165 1.09 -10.15 6.94
N LEU A 166 1.30 -10.29 5.62
CA LEU A 166 0.79 -9.34 4.64
C LEU A 166 -0.73 -9.41 4.46
N ILE A 167 -1.29 -10.62 4.37
CA ILE A 167 -2.72 -10.81 4.10
C ILE A 167 -3.60 -10.20 5.21
N PRO A 168 -3.37 -10.51 6.51
CA PRO A 168 -4.14 -9.86 7.57
C PRO A 168 -3.91 -8.36 7.59
N ALA A 169 -2.67 -7.88 7.36
CA ALA A 169 -2.37 -6.45 7.37
C ALA A 169 -3.22 -5.66 6.37
N MET A 170 -3.46 -6.20 5.19
CA MET A 170 -4.31 -5.59 4.15
C MET A 170 -5.76 -5.45 4.60
N LEU A 171 -6.33 -6.50 5.20
CA LEU A 171 -7.72 -6.49 5.69
C LEU A 171 -7.88 -5.52 6.86
N VAL A 172 -6.92 -5.53 7.79
CA VAL A 172 -6.91 -4.70 9.00
C VAL A 172 -6.66 -3.21 8.67
N SER A 173 -6.01 -2.91 7.54
CA SER A 173 -5.76 -1.53 7.08
C SER A 173 -7.02 -0.79 6.63
N ALA A 174 -8.01 -1.51 6.07
CA ALA A 174 -9.27 -0.90 5.64
C ALA A 174 -10.02 -0.14 6.77
N PRO A 175 -10.36 -0.78 7.91
CA PRO A 175 -10.96 -0.07 9.03
C PRO A 175 -10.04 0.98 9.66
N ALA A 176 -8.71 0.74 9.70
CA ALA A 176 -7.76 1.75 10.19
C ALA A 176 -7.81 3.04 9.36
N THR A 177 -7.96 2.90 8.04
CA THR A 177 -8.11 4.03 7.12
C THR A 177 -9.35 4.85 7.44
N PHE A 178 -10.49 4.20 7.72
CA PHE A 178 -11.71 4.89 8.15
C PHE A 178 -11.50 5.69 9.43
N ALA A 179 -10.92 5.06 10.46
CA ALA A 179 -10.67 5.70 11.74
C ALA A 179 -9.84 6.98 11.57
N VAL A 180 -8.68 6.87 10.91
CA VAL A 180 -7.76 8.00 10.76
C VAL A 180 -8.37 9.10 9.89
N CYS A 181 -8.95 8.74 8.73
CA CYS A 181 -9.51 9.73 7.81
C CYS A 181 -10.70 10.48 8.41
N LYS A 182 -11.60 9.79 9.11
CA LYS A 182 -12.80 10.41 9.69
C LYS A 182 -12.51 11.19 10.97
N LEU A 183 -11.36 10.95 11.61
CA LEU A 183 -10.82 11.81 12.66
C LEU A 183 -10.19 13.08 12.07
N MET A 184 -9.34 12.95 11.04
CA MET A 184 -8.61 14.07 10.45
C MET A 184 -9.50 15.01 9.62
N VAL A 185 -10.40 14.44 8.81
CA VAL A 185 -11.35 15.19 7.97
C VAL A 185 -12.74 14.59 8.18
N PRO A 186 -13.42 14.98 9.28
CA PRO A 186 -14.77 14.50 9.57
C PRO A 186 -15.75 14.90 8.48
N GLU A 187 -16.75 14.06 8.25
CA GLU A 187 -17.84 14.42 7.34
C GLU A 187 -18.66 15.56 7.97
N THR A 188 -18.77 16.68 7.25
CA THR A 188 -19.55 17.85 7.69
C THR A 188 -20.82 18.03 6.87
N HIS A 189 -20.91 17.40 5.70
CA HIS A 189 -22.05 17.50 4.80
C HIS A 189 -22.80 16.16 4.75
N TYR A 190 -23.44 15.79 5.86
CA TYR A 190 -24.45 14.74 5.81
C TYR A 190 -25.57 14.98 6.83
N LYS A 191 -26.72 15.47 6.34
CA LYS A 191 -28.08 15.13 6.78
C LYS A 191 -29.09 15.78 5.83
N ALA A 192 -30.17 15.03 5.57
CA ALA A 192 -31.31 15.30 4.68
C ALA A 192 -31.11 14.92 3.18
N GLY A 193 -31.52 13.69 2.86
CA GLY A 193 -32.40 13.48 1.69
C GLY A 193 -31.87 13.80 0.30
N HIS A 194 -30.55 13.94 0.10
CA HIS A 194 -30.03 13.74 -1.24
C HIS A 194 -30.22 12.26 -1.54
N LYS A 195 -31.25 11.97 -2.35
CA LYS A 195 -31.21 10.80 -3.23
C LYS A 195 -29.78 10.76 -3.75
N ILE A 196 -29.00 9.80 -3.25
CA ILE A 196 -27.95 9.20 -4.05
C ILE A 196 -28.70 8.92 -5.35
N MET A 197 -28.44 9.70 -6.41
CA MET A 197 -28.94 9.35 -7.75
C MET A 197 -28.70 7.86 -7.84
N ASP A 198 -29.78 7.07 -7.97
CA ASP A 198 -29.76 5.67 -7.55
C ASP A 198 -28.46 5.07 -8.05
N ASN A 199 -27.67 4.35 -7.25
CA ASN A 199 -26.40 3.77 -7.74
C ASN A 199 -26.62 2.95 -9.03
N LEU A 200 -27.87 2.59 -9.35
CA LEU A 200 -28.34 2.14 -10.66
C LEU A 200 -28.27 3.20 -11.79
N ASP A 201 -28.80 4.42 -11.63
CA ASP A 201 -28.87 5.44 -12.69
C ASP A 201 -27.48 5.81 -13.23
N LEU A 202 -26.51 6.08 -12.34
CA LEU A 202 -25.12 6.41 -12.72
C LEU A 202 -24.39 5.22 -13.38
N ALA A 203 -24.80 4.01 -13.02
CA ALA A 203 -24.22 2.80 -13.54
C ALA A 203 -24.86 2.34 -14.86
N GLU A 204 -26.13 2.64 -15.06
CA GLU A 204 -26.84 2.53 -16.33
C GLU A 204 -26.31 3.56 -17.34
N ASP A 205 -25.98 4.77 -16.88
CA ASP A 205 -25.27 5.80 -17.65
C ASP A 205 -23.86 5.36 -18.06
N GLU A 206 -23.13 4.59 -17.24
CA GLU A 206 -21.85 3.96 -17.64
C GLU A 206 -22.06 2.86 -18.67
N LYS A 207 -23.06 1.99 -18.46
CA LYS A 207 -23.36 0.88 -19.37
C LYS A 207 -23.76 1.36 -20.76
N SER A 208 -24.49 2.47 -20.86
CA SER A 208 -24.95 3.04 -22.13
C SER A 208 -23.83 3.66 -22.99
N LYS A 209 -22.63 3.87 -22.42
CA LYS A 209 -21.47 4.42 -23.16
C LYS A 209 -20.85 3.43 -24.14
N TYR A 210 -21.11 2.13 -23.99
CA TYR A 210 -20.45 1.09 -24.77
C TYR A 210 -21.45 0.32 -25.64
N ALA A 211 -21.10 0.12 -26.90
CA ALA A 211 -21.96 -0.61 -27.84
C ALA A 211 -22.00 -2.12 -27.55
N ASN A 212 -20.88 -2.69 -27.10
CA ASN A 212 -20.74 -4.10 -26.78
C ASN A 212 -19.56 -4.35 -25.81
N VAL A 213 -19.40 -5.60 -25.36
CA VAL A 213 -18.33 -6.01 -24.42
C VAL A 213 -16.93 -5.72 -24.98
N LEU A 214 -16.70 -5.90 -26.28
CA LEU A 214 -15.38 -5.65 -26.89
C LEU A 214 -15.07 -4.16 -26.95
N ASP A 215 -16.05 -3.33 -27.26
CA ASP A 215 -15.95 -1.86 -27.22
C ASP A 215 -15.66 -1.37 -25.78
N ALA A 216 -16.35 -1.95 -24.79
CA ALA A 216 -16.06 -1.69 -23.37
C ALA A 216 -14.61 -2.06 -23.00
N ALA A 217 -14.13 -3.23 -23.42
CA ALA A 217 -12.77 -3.68 -23.17
C ALA A 217 -11.72 -2.77 -23.83
N GLN A 218 -11.91 -2.45 -25.11
CA GLN A 218 -11.00 -1.59 -25.87
C GLN A 218 -10.94 -0.18 -25.29
N THR A 219 -12.10 0.43 -25.02
CA THR A 219 -12.18 1.77 -24.45
C THR A 219 -11.60 1.80 -23.04
N GLY A 220 -11.85 0.75 -22.25
CA GLY A 220 -11.23 0.54 -20.95
C GLY A 220 -9.71 0.53 -21.04
N ALA A 221 -9.11 -0.36 -21.84
CA ALA A 221 -7.66 -0.43 -22.02
C ALA A 221 -7.07 0.90 -22.51
N THR A 222 -7.58 1.46 -23.62
CA THR A 222 -6.99 2.65 -24.25
C THR A 222 -7.08 3.90 -23.39
N SER A 223 -8.10 4.00 -22.52
CA SER A 223 -8.22 5.12 -21.57
C SER A 223 -7.08 5.20 -20.55
N MET A 224 -6.31 4.12 -20.38
CA MET A 224 -5.16 4.07 -19.47
C MET A 224 -3.84 4.56 -20.08
N LEU A 225 -3.77 4.82 -21.39
CA LEU A 225 -2.51 5.23 -22.05
C LEU A 225 -1.88 6.47 -21.41
N SER A 226 -2.66 7.53 -21.22
CA SER A 226 -2.18 8.77 -20.59
C SER A 226 -1.84 8.56 -19.11
N LEU A 227 -2.58 7.68 -18.43
CA LEU A 227 -2.35 7.33 -17.04
C LEU A 227 -1.00 6.66 -16.83
N VAL A 228 -0.73 5.62 -17.61
CA VAL A 228 0.50 4.83 -17.54
C VAL A 228 1.70 5.66 -17.96
N GLY A 229 1.56 6.51 -18.99
CA GLY A 229 2.60 7.47 -19.36
C GLY A 229 2.94 8.42 -18.20
N ASN A 230 1.93 8.98 -17.54
CA ASN A 230 2.13 9.84 -16.37
C ASN A 230 2.84 9.10 -15.22
N VAL A 231 2.44 7.86 -14.92
CA VAL A 231 3.08 7.04 -13.86
C VAL A 231 4.57 6.85 -14.16
N ALA A 232 4.91 6.42 -15.38
CA ALA A 232 6.30 6.17 -15.77
C ALA A 232 7.15 7.44 -15.70
N THR A 233 6.65 8.57 -16.23
CA THR A 233 7.37 9.84 -16.22
C THR A 233 7.58 10.37 -14.80
N VAL A 234 6.54 10.35 -13.96
CA VAL A 234 6.62 10.84 -12.58
C VAL A 234 7.57 9.97 -11.76
N ALA A 235 7.52 8.64 -11.91
CA ALA A 235 8.42 7.73 -11.21
C ALA A 235 9.88 7.96 -11.60
N PHE A 236 10.17 8.09 -12.90
CA PHE A 236 11.52 8.38 -13.38
C PHE A 236 12.07 9.69 -12.79
N ALA A 237 11.29 10.77 -12.84
CA ALA A 237 11.69 12.05 -12.27
C ALA A 237 11.92 11.96 -10.76
N PHE A 238 11.02 11.28 -10.04
CA PHE A 238 11.11 11.11 -8.60
C PHE A 238 12.37 10.37 -8.15
N PHE A 239 12.67 9.21 -8.74
CA PHE A 239 13.89 8.46 -8.39
C PHE A 239 15.15 9.25 -8.73
N SER A 240 15.14 10.01 -9.83
CA SER A 240 16.24 10.90 -10.19
C SER A 240 16.47 11.98 -9.13
N TYR A 241 15.39 12.58 -8.60
CA TYR A 241 15.49 13.58 -7.53
C TYR A 241 15.97 12.99 -6.21
N ILE A 242 15.47 11.82 -5.79
CA ILE A 242 15.94 11.14 -4.58
C ILE A 242 17.44 10.83 -4.68
N ALA A 243 17.88 10.28 -5.82
CA ALA A 243 19.29 9.99 -6.04
C ALA A 243 20.16 11.25 -5.99
N TRP A 244 19.68 12.36 -6.56
CA TRP A 244 20.37 13.65 -6.48
C TRP A 244 20.45 14.17 -5.05
N ILE A 245 19.34 14.17 -4.30
CA ILE A 245 19.30 14.62 -2.90
C ILE A 245 20.24 13.78 -2.04
N ASN A 246 20.20 12.44 -2.15
CA ASN A 246 21.08 11.58 -1.37
C ASN A 246 22.56 11.86 -1.68
N LYS A 247 22.95 12.04 -2.95
CA LYS A 247 24.32 12.44 -3.31
C LYS A 247 24.71 13.79 -2.71
N THR A 248 23.81 14.76 -2.72
CA THR A 248 24.03 16.06 -2.10
C THR A 248 24.18 15.94 -0.59
N LEU A 249 23.33 15.15 0.09
CA LEU A 249 23.44 14.91 1.53
C LEU A 249 24.75 14.20 1.88
N THR A 250 25.14 13.16 1.14
CA THR A 250 26.42 12.47 1.36
C THR A 250 27.59 13.45 1.25
N TRP A 251 27.59 14.32 0.23
CA TRP A 251 28.60 15.37 0.09
C TRP A 251 28.66 16.32 1.30
N PHE A 252 27.52 16.67 1.89
CA PHE A 252 27.50 17.46 3.13
C PHE A 252 27.98 16.65 4.35
N GLY A 253 27.56 15.38 4.46
CA GLY A 253 27.96 14.47 5.53
C GLY A 253 29.47 14.30 5.64
N ASP A 254 30.12 14.07 4.50
CA ASP A 254 31.58 13.93 4.41
C ASP A 254 32.33 15.17 4.96
N ARG A 255 31.71 16.36 4.94
CA ARG A 255 32.30 17.61 5.47
C ARG A 255 32.13 17.80 6.96
N VAL A 256 31.12 17.18 7.56
CA VAL A 256 30.91 17.20 9.01
C VAL A 256 31.40 15.92 9.69
N GLY A 257 32.00 15.00 8.93
CA GLY A 257 32.50 13.72 9.44
C GLY A 257 31.40 12.71 9.74
N ILE A 258 30.24 12.84 9.10
CA ILE A 258 29.14 11.87 9.20
C ILE A 258 29.15 11.01 7.94
N ASP A 259 29.59 9.76 8.10
CA ASP A 259 29.58 8.80 7.00
C ASP A 259 28.16 8.47 6.57
N HIS A 260 27.96 8.33 5.27
CA HIS A 260 26.69 7.90 4.66
C HIS A 260 25.47 8.76 5.03
N PHE A 261 25.65 10.08 5.19
CA PHE A 261 24.54 10.98 5.44
C PHE A 261 23.52 10.96 4.29
N SER A 262 22.30 10.52 4.57
CA SER A 262 21.24 10.30 3.58
C SER A 262 19.85 10.56 4.17
N ILE A 263 18.82 10.64 3.33
CA ILE A 263 17.42 10.80 3.79
C ILE A 263 17.02 9.66 4.73
N GLU A 264 17.55 8.47 4.46
CA GLU A 264 17.24 7.24 5.19
C GLU A 264 17.88 7.23 6.57
N LEU A 265 19.13 7.70 6.68
CA LEU A 265 19.75 7.90 7.99
C LEU A 265 18.98 8.94 8.82
N ILE A 266 18.63 10.09 8.22
CA ILE A 266 17.88 11.15 8.91
C ILE A 266 16.53 10.63 9.40
N SER A 267 15.80 9.91 8.54
CA SER A 267 14.50 9.35 8.91
C SER A 267 14.59 8.26 9.98
N SER A 268 15.70 7.51 10.07
CA SER A 268 15.92 6.56 11.17
C SER A 268 15.93 7.22 12.55
N TYR A 269 16.41 8.46 12.66
CA TYR A 269 16.39 9.21 13.91
C TYR A 269 15.05 9.93 14.14
N ILE A 270 14.49 10.54 13.10
CA ILE A 270 13.22 11.28 13.21
C ILE A 270 12.04 10.36 13.54
N LEU A 271 12.02 9.16 12.95
CA LEU A 271 10.93 8.19 13.13
C LEU A 271 11.17 7.20 14.28
N TYR A 272 12.30 7.30 14.98
CA TYR A 272 12.59 6.48 16.16
C TYR A 272 11.45 6.53 17.21
N PRO A 273 10.88 7.69 17.57
CA PRO A 273 9.77 7.74 18.53
C PRO A 273 8.51 7.05 18.02
N VAL A 274 8.29 7.06 16.69
CA VAL A 274 7.14 6.38 16.08
C VAL A 274 7.31 4.87 16.19
N ALA A 275 8.51 4.34 15.92
CA ALA A 275 8.82 2.92 16.10
C ALA A 275 8.62 2.49 17.57
N LEU A 276 9.11 3.28 18.52
CA LEU A 276 8.92 3.02 19.94
C LEU A 276 7.43 2.97 20.34
N MET A 277 6.63 3.94 19.86
CA MET A 277 5.18 3.99 20.13
C MET A 277 4.41 2.81 19.53
N MET A 278 4.94 2.14 18.51
CA MET A 278 4.34 0.93 17.94
C MET A 278 4.60 -0.33 18.78
N GLY A 279 5.44 -0.23 19.82
CA GLY A 279 5.78 -1.33 20.72
C GLY A 279 6.99 -2.15 20.27
N ILE A 280 7.83 -1.59 19.39
CA ILE A 280 9.09 -2.20 18.95
C ILE A 280 10.14 -2.09 20.06
N GLU A 281 10.99 -3.10 20.17
CA GLU A 281 12.07 -3.10 21.16
C GLU A 281 13.10 -1.99 20.85
N PRO A 282 13.67 -1.31 21.87
CA PRO A 282 14.58 -0.18 21.66
C PRO A 282 15.77 -0.47 20.73
N ASP A 283 16.27 -1.71 20.76
CA ASP A 283 17.39 -2.18 19.94
C ASP A 283 17.01 -2.28 18.45
N ASP A 284 15.76 -2.66 18.15
CA ASP A 284 15.23 -2.76 16.78
C ASP A 284 14.67 -1.42 16.26
N CYS A 285 14.40 -0.46 17.14
CA CYS A 285 13.69 0.77 16.80
C CYS A 285 14.38 1.59 15.69
N ARG A 286 15.72 1.63 15.67
CA ARG A 286 16.47 2.37 14.65
C ARG A 286 16.33 1.72 13.28
N ASN A 287 16.43 0.40 13.21
CA ASN A 287 16.21 -0.37 11.98
C ASN A 287 14.80 -0.20 11.46
N VAL A 288 13.78 -0.32 12.33
CA VAL A 288 12.39 -0.10 11.91
C VAL A 288 12.13 1.34 11.48
N ALA A 289 12.62 2.33 12.21
CA ALA A 289 12.50 3.73 11.83
C ALA A 289 13.12 4.02 10.46
N MET A 290 14.26 3.39 10.15
CA MET A 290 14.88 3.45 8.83
C MET A 290 13.97 2.85 7.74
N LEU A 291 13.36 1.70 7.99
CA LEU A 291 12.41 1.06 7.06
C LEU A 291 11.18 1.94 6.79
N LEU A 292 10.62 2.58 7.84
CA LEU A 292 9.55 3.57 7.68
C LEU A 292 10.00 4.77 6.84
N GLY A 293 11.24 5.21 7.03
CA GLY A 293 11.91 6.22 6.23
C GLY A 293 11.99 5.85 4.75
N TYR A 294 12.49 4.66 4.43
CA TYR A 294 12.53 4.12 3.06
C TYR A 294 11.14 4.10 2.42
N ARG A 295 10.12 3.69 3.17
CA ARG A 295 8.74 3.66 2.70
C ARG A 295 8.21 5.05 2.37
N ILE A 296 8.32 6.00 3.30
CA ILE A 296 7.78 7.35 3.14
C ILE A 296 8.54 8.12 2.06
N GLY A 297 9.87 8.07 2.13
CA GLY A 297 10.77 8.86 1.29
C GLY A 297 10.92 8.30 -0.11
N VAL A 298 10.89 6.98 -0.28
CA VAL A 298 11.19 6.35 -1.57
C VAL A 298 10.02 5.49 -2.06
N ASN A 299 9.91 4.27 -1.54
CA ASN A 299 8.86 3.31 -1.90
C ASN A 299 8.84 2.14 -0.91
N ASN A 300 7.68 1.51 -0.75
CA ASN A 300 7.50 0.33 0.10
C ASN A 300 8.31 -0.89 -0.36
N ILE A 301 8.46 -1.12 -1.67
CA ILE A 301 9.23 -2.27 -2.19
C ILE A 301 10.69 -2.24 -1.69
N ILE A 302 11.31 -1.06 -1.70
CA ILE A 302 12.70 -0.91 -1.24
C ILE A 302 12.79 -1.13 0.28
N ALA A 303 11.79 -0.67 1.04
CA ALA A 303 11.70 -0.99 2.46
C ALA A 303 11.58 -2.50 2.69
N PHE A 304 10.78 -3.22 1.91
CA PHE A 304 10.68 -4.68 2.01
C PHE A 304 11.98 -5.40 1.63
N PHE A 305 12.70 -4.95 0.60
CA PHE A 305 14.03 -5.48 0.30
C PHE A 305 14.98 -5.35 1.49
N LYS A 306 15.00 -4.19 2.14
CA LYS A 306 15.82 -3.96 3.34
C LYS A 306 15.38 -4.78 4.54
N LEU A 307 14.07 -4.98 4.71
CA LEU A 307 13.57 -5.91 5.72
C LEU A 307 14.06 -7.34 5.45
N THR A 308 14.02 -7.81 4.20
CA THR A 308 14.55 -9.12 3.83
C THR A 308 16.05 -9.24 4.10
N ASP A 309 16.85 -8.21 3.81
CA ASP A 309 18.29 -8.20 4.14
C ASP A 309 18.51 -8.43 5.66
N LEU A 310 17.75 -7.74 6.52
CA LEU A 310 17.81 -7.91 7.98
C LEU A 310 17.38 -9.31 8.43
N LYS A 311 16.40 -9.92 7.76
CA LYS A 311 15.99 -11.31 8.02
C LYS A 311 17.08 -12.31 7.66
N ILE A 312 17.73 -12.12 6.51
CA ILE A 312 18.85 -12.96 6.09
C ILE A 312 20.01 -12.85 7.09
N ASN A 313 20.30 -11.63 7.56
CA ASN A 313 21.31 -11.41 8.60
C ASN A 313 20.97 -12.16 9.89
N LYS A 314 19.70 -12.18 10.30
CA LYS A 314 19.25 -12.98 11.45
C LYS A 314 19.52 -14.47 11.25
N ALA A 315 19.15 -15.02 10.10
CA ALA A 315 19.35 -16.44 9.80
C ALA A 315 20.84 -16.81 9.85
N LYS A 316 21.71 -15.94 9.31
CA LYS A 316 23.17 -16.10 9.41
C LYS A 316 23.66 -16.05 10.85
N TYR A 317 23.22 -15.07 11.64
CA TYR A 317 23.59 -14.92 13.05
C TYR A 317 23.21 -16.16 13.87
N THR A 318 21.97 -16.64 13.74
CA THR A 318 21.50 -17.84 14.42
C THR A 318 22.31 -19.06 14.02
N HIS A 319 22.59 -19.24 12.73
CA HIS A 319 23.42 -20.35 12.25
C HIS A 319 24.86 -20.26 12.80
N TYR A 320 25.45 -19.07 12.84
CA TYR A 320 26.76 -18.85 13.45
C TYR A 320 26.77 -19.23 14.94
N MET A 321 25.77 -18.80 15.70
CA MET A 321 25.61 -19.16 17.11
C MET A 321 25.45 -20.67 17.31
N LEU A 322 24.68 -21.33 16.44
CA LEU A 322 24.51 -22.79 16.48
C LEU A 322 25.81 -23.53 16.20
N VAL A 323 26.56 -23.15 15.16
CA VAL A 323 27.83 -23.80 14.79
C VAL A 323 28.91 -23.57 15.85
N THR A 324 28.90 -22.41 16.50
CA THR A 324 29.87 -22.05 17.55
C THR A 324 29.41 -22.43 18.96
N ASN A 325 28.27 -23.13 19.08
CA ASN A 325 27.66 -23.53 20.34
C ASN A 325 27.48 -22.34 21.32
N GLY A 326 27.18 -21.15 20.78
CA GLY A 326 27.01 -19.89 21.52
C GLY A 326 28.29 -19.22 22.00
N THR A 327 29.47 -19.73 21.66
CA THR A 327 30.78 -19.20 22.12
C THR A 327 31.55 -18.42 21.06
N GLY A 328 30.98 -18.27 19.86
CA GLY A 328 31.61 -17.53 18.77
C GLY A 328 31.77 -16.06 19.12
N PRO A 329 32.96 -15.45 18.90
CA PRO A 329 33.15 -14.02 19.10
C PRO A 329 32.26 -13.23 18.15
N VAL A 330 31.53 -12.28 18.72
CA VAL A 330 30.70 -11.30 18.00
C VAL A 330 31.18 -9.92 18.41
N PHE A 331 31.46 -9.08 17.44
CA PHE A 331 31.87 -7.69 17.66
C PHE A 331 30.82 -6.76 17.08
N ASN A 332 30.49 -5.69 17.81
CA ASN A 332 29.60 -4.65 17.31
C ASN A 332 30.45 -3.48 16.81
N ASP A 333 30.23 -3.08 15.56
CA ASP A 333 30.86 -1.91 14.94
C ASP A 333 29.76 -0.92 14.52
N GLY A 334 29.39 -0.02 15.43
CA GLY A 334 28.22 0.84 15.26
C GLY A 334 26.92 0.02 15.18
N ASP A 335 26.23 0.09 14.04
CA ASP A 335 25.01 -0.69 13.76
C ASP A 335 25.30 -2.05 13.10
N ASP A 336 26.56 -2.31 12.75
CA ASP A 336 26.96 -3.54 12.07
C ASP A 336 27.43 -4.59 13.09
N ILE A 337 27.18 -5.86 12.77
CA ILE A 337 27.58 -7.00 13.61
C ILE A 337 28.61 -7.84 12.86
N VAL A 338 29.81 -7.96 13.41
CA VAL A 338 30.91 -8.74 12.83
C VAL A 338 30.98 -10.13 13.48
N LEU A 339 30.86 -11.16 12.65
CA LEU A 339 30.97 -12.57 13.05
C LEU A 339 32.45 -13.00 12.99
N GLY A 340 33.14 -12.95 14.14
CA GLY A 340 34.59 -13.03 14.19
C GLY A 340 35.22 -14.28 13.56
N LEU A 341 34.64 -15.46 13.73
CA LEU A 341 35.20 -16.69 13.12
C LEU A 341 34.91 -16.81 11.62
N TRP A 342 33.89 -16.11 11.13
CA TRP A 342 33.47 -16.18 9.73
C TRP A 342 33.98 -15.01 8.89
N ASN A 343 34.51 -13.97 9.55
CA ASN A 343 34.91 -12.71 8.92
C ASN A 343 33.81 -12.13 8.01
N ASP A 344 32.55 -12.35 8.41
CA ASP A 344 31.35 -11.84 7.73
C ASP A 344 30.76 -10.71 8.57
N THR A 345 30.32 -9.64 7.92
CA THR A 345 29.75 -8.46 8.56
C THR A 345 28.28 -8.34 8.19
N LEU A 346 27.42 -8.43 9.19
CA LEU A 346 25.99 -8.22 9.07
C LEU A 346 25.72 -6.71 9.10
N LYS A 347 25.59 -6.12 7.91
CA LYS A 347 25.30 -4.69 7.77
C LYS A 347 23.93 -4.34 8.33
N SER A 348 23.86 -3.30 9.15
CA SER A 348 22.65 -2.85 9.88
C SER A 348 22.09 -3.89 10.85
N GLY A 349 22.88 -4.90 11.21
CA GLY A 349 22.48 -5.95 12.16
C GLY A 349 21.35 -6.83 11.64
N PHE A 350 20.46 -7.23 12.55
CA PHE A 350 19.28 -8.04 12.25
C PHE A 350 18.06 -7.50 13.02
N ILE A 351 16.88 -8.11 12.81
CA ILE A 351 15.63 -7.73 13.48
C ILE A 351 15.02 -8.93 14.20
N THR A 352 14.34 -8.73 15.33
CA THR A 352 13.62 -9.80 16.04
C THR A 352 12.37 -10.26 15.28
N ASP A 353 11.84 -11.46 15.57
CA ASP A 353 10.62 -11.97 14.89
C ASP A 353 9.40 -11.10 15.18
N ARG A 354 9.32 -10.60 16.42
CA ARG A 354 8.24 -9.70 16.85
C ARG A 354 8.30 -8.38 16.09
N SER A 355 9.47 -7.75 16.03
CA SER A 355 9.64 -6.50 15.28
C SER A 355 9.44 -6.71 13.78
N GLU A 356 9.85 -7.85 13.21
CA GLU A 356 9.56 -8.24 11.82
C GLU A 356 8.06 -8.27 11.54
N ALA A 357 7.27 -8.92 12.41
CA ALA A 357 5.82 -8.98 12.25
C ALA A 357 5.20 -7.58 12.30
N ILE A 358 5.54 -6.78 13.32
CA ILE A 358 5.02 -5.42 13.50
C ILE A 358 5.36 -4.52 12.30
N VAL A 359 6.62 -4.52 11.87
CA VAL A 359 7.05 -3.67 10.75
C VAL A 359 6.45 -4.14 9.44
N THR A 360 6.24 -5.44 9.22
CA THR A 360 5.57 -5.96 8.01
C THR A 360 4.16 -5.39 7.87
N TYR A 361 3.39 -5.32 8.96
CA TYR A 361 2.05 -4.71 8.96
C TYR A 361 2.12 -3.22 8.64
N CYS A 362 3.13 -2.52 9.18
CA CYS A 362 3.31 -1.11 8.93
C CYS A 362 3.78 -0.80 7.51
N LEU A 363 4.60 -1.66 6.91
CA LEU A 363 5.06 -1.49 5.54
C LEU A 363 3.99 -1.85 4.50
N CYS A 364 2.88 -2.47 4.92
CA CYS A 364 1.77 -2.90 4.09
C CYS A 364 0.87 -1.73 3.62
N GLY A 365 1.44 -0.81 2.85
CA GLY A 365 0.75 0.30 2.23
C GLY A 365 1.67 1.07 1.27
N PHE A 366 1.07 1.79 0.33
CA PHE A 366 1.79 2.64 -0.64
C PHE A 366 1.99 4.09 -0.17
N SER A 367 1.97 4.38 1.14
CA SER A 367 2.05 5.75 1.65
C SER A 367 3.45 6.35 1.54
N SER A 368 3.84 6.74 0.32
CA SER A 368 5.11 7.37 -0.05
C SER A 368 4.90 8.67 -0.83
N PHE A 369 5.93 9.53 -0.88
CA PHE A 369 5.90 10.72 -1.74
C PHE A 369 5.76 10.38 -3.24
N LEU A 370 6.32 9.25 -3.68
CA LEU A 370 6.15 8.76 -5.04
C LEU A 370 4.67 8.49 -5.35
N SER A 371 4.00 7.75 -4.46
CA SER A 371 2.58 7.42 -4.62
C SER A 371 1.70 8.66 -4.58
N VAL A 372 2.05 9.65 -3.76
CA VAL A 372 1.36 10.95 -3.75
C VAL A 372 1.47 11.63 -5.10
N ALA A 373 2.68 11.72 -5.67
CA ALA A 373 2.89 12.36 -6.96
C ALA A 373 2.10 11.66 -8.08
N ILE A 374 2.10 10.32 -8.09
CA ILE A 374 1.33 9.50 -9.02
C ILE A 374 -0.17 9.73 -8.84
N THR A 375 -0.71 9.52 -7.63
CA THR A 375 -2.15 9.62 -7.36
C THR A 375 -2.70 11.02 -7.61
N ILE A 376 -1.95 12.09 -7.30
CA ILE A 376 -2.35 13.46 -7.67
C ILE A 376 -2.48 13.60 -9.18
N GLY A 377 -1.48 13.14 -9.95
CA GLY A 377 -1.49 13.21 -11.40
C GLY A 377 -2.72 12.51 -12.00
N ILE A 378 -3.09 11.36 -11.43
CA ILE A 378 -4.29 10.60 -11.80
C ILE A 378 -5.56 11.36 -11.42
N MET A 379 -5.66 11.84 -10.19
CA MET A 379 -6.85 12.55 -9.74
C MET A 379 -7.09 13.86 -10.52
N PHE A 380 -6.03 14.46 -11.06
CA PHE A 380 -6.13 15.63 -11.93
C PHE A 380 -6.75 15.33 -13.30
N THR A 381 -6.60 14.10 -13.80
CA THR A 381 -7.26 13.67 -15.05
C THR A 381 -8.71 13.26 -14.78
N LEU A 382 -8.98 12.65 -13.62
CA LEU A 382 -10.32 12.17 -13.26
C LEU A 382 -11.25 13.29 -12.76
N VAL A 383 -10.74 14.25 -11.96
CA VAL A 383 -11.55 15.33 -11.36
C VAL A 383 -10.84 16.69 -11.53
N PRO A 384 -10.75 17.22 -12.76
CA PRO A 384 -9.97 18.42 -13.05
C PRO A 384 -10.47 19.69 -12.32
N ASN A 385 -11.74 19.73 -11.95
CA ASN A 385 -12.32 20.86 -11.23
C ASN A 385 -11.89 20.94 -9.76
N ARG A 386 -11.26 19.88 -9.20
CA ARG A 386 -10.85 19.81 -7.80
C ARG A 386 -9.33 19.83 -7.59
N LYS A 387 -8.53 20.10 -8.64
CA LYS A 387 -7.05 20.09 -8.58
C LYS A 387 -6.49 20.87 -7.40
N ALA A 388 -6.92 22.11 -7.21
CA ALA A 388 -6.41 22.98 -6.14
C ALA A 388 -6.64 22.39 -4.74
N TRP A 389 -7.79 21.77 -4.51
CA TRP A 389 -8.08 21.13 -3.23
C TRP A 389 -7.23 19.86 -3.03
N ILE A 390 -7.13 19.03 -4.07
CA ILE A 390 -6.35 17.78 -4.04
C ILE A 390 -4.87 18.06 -3.77
N SER A 391 -4.29 19.08 -4.41
CA SER A 391 -2.92 19.53 -4.12
C SER A 391 -2.72 19.94 -2.66
N LYS A 392 -3.71 20.60 -2.07
CA LYS A 392 -3.62 21.11 -0.69
C LYS A 392 -3.67 19.99 0.34
N VAL A 393 -4.42 18.92 0.08
CA VAL A 393 -4.63 17.83 1.04
C VAL A 393 -3.69 16.64 0.84
N SER A 394 -2.91 16.60 -0.23
CA SER A 394 -2.09 15.45 -0.60
C SER A 394 -1.12 14.98 0.48
N VAL A 395 -0.41 15.92 1.12
CA VAL A 395 0.50 15.63 2.24
C VAL A 395 -0.29 15.14 3.46
N ALA A 396 -1.48 15.68 3.71
CA ALA A 396 -2.34 15.21 4.79
C ALA A 396 -2.85 13.77 4.51
N CYS A 397 -3.18 13.42 3.26
CA CYS A 397 -3.51 12.04 2.88
C CYS A 397 -2.32 11.10 3.07
N LEU A 398 -1.10 11.55 2.74
CA LEU A 398 0.13 10.77 2.97
C LEU A 398 0.33 10.46 4.46
N ILE A 399 0.19 11.48 5.30
CA ILE A 399 0.30 11.34 6.76
C ILE A 399 -0.80 10.41 7.28
N ALA A 400 -2.03 10.59 6.83
CA ALA A 400 -3.16 9.74 7.20
C ALA A 400 -2.93 8.26 6.84
N GLY A 401 -2.43 7.99 5.63
CA GLY A 401 -2.10 6.63 5.20
C GLY A 401 -1.01 6.01 6.06
N ASN A 402 0.07 6.76 6.32
CA ASN A 402 1.14 6.30 7.19
C ASN A 402 0.65 6.01 8.62
N ILE A 403 -0.18 6.89 9.20
CA ILE A 403 -0.77 6.67 10.53
C ILE A 403 -1.67 5.43 10.52
N ALA A 404 -2.48 5.23 9.48
CA ALA A 404 -3.33 4.04 9.37
C ALA A 404 -2.49 2.75 9.37
N ASN A 405 -1.37 2.72 8.64
CA ASN A 405 -0.47 1.56 8.66
C ASN A 405 0.34 1.43 9.96
N CYS A 406 0.76 2.53 10.60
CA CYS A 406 1.38 2.44 11.93
C CYS A 406 0.37 1.89 12.94
N MET A 407 -0.89 2.31 12.85
CA MET A 407 -1.99 1.80 13.68
C MET A 407 -2.22 0.30 13.46
N THR A 408 -2.18 -0.22 12.22
CA THR A 408 -2.21 -1.68 12.00
C THR A 408 -1.01 -2.39 12.63
N GLY A 409 0.19 -1.80 12.58
CA GLY A 409 1.38 -2.32 13.27
C GLY A 409 1.22 -2.36 14.80
N CYS A 410 0.64 -1.31 15.41
CA CYS A 410 0.32 -1.31 16.84
C CYS A 410 -0.69 -2.39 17.20
N PHE A 411 -1.66 -2.68 16.33
CA PHE A 411 -2.59 -3.77 16.55
C PHE A 411 -1.89 -5.14 16.45
N ALA A 412 -0.98 -5.30 15.49
CA ALA A 412 -0.19 -6.53 15.37
C ALA A 412 0.65 -6.78 16.62
N SER A 413 1.24 -5.74 17.24
CA SER A 413 2.07 -5.87 18.44
C SER A 413 1.33 -6.34 19.70
N ILE A 414 -0.01 -6.40 19.67
CA ILE A 414 -0.84 -6.98 20.73
C ILE A 414 -0.90 -8.51 20.59
N PHE A 415 -0.77 -9.03 19.37
CA PHE A 415 -0.88 -10.46 19.07
C PHE A 415 0.47 -11.20 19.04
N TYR A 416 1.59 -10.47 18.94
CA TYR A 416 2.97 -10.97 18.92
C TYR A 416 3.82 -10.31 20.01
#